data_AF-A0A6I1GY41-F1
#
_entry.id   AF-A0A6I1GY41-F1
#
_cell.length_a   1.000
_cell.length_b   1.000
_cell.length_c   1.000
_cell.angle_alpha   90.00
_cell.angle_beta   90.00
_cell.angle_gamma   90.00
#
_symmetry.space_group_name_H-M   'P 1'
#
loop_
_entity.id
_entity.type
_entity.pdbx_description
1 polymer ?
#
loop_
_entity_poly.entity_id
_entity_poly.type
_entity_poly.pdbx_seq_one_letter_code
_entity_poly.pdbx_strand_id
1 'polypeptide(L)'
;MLRRALLSAAVFSLFAVNAHAARDMRLFSLKTQAEYSGFKNTGRYEEVEALCRRFEEHHPKQVRCFEYGRTPENRPMLALAVSNTGALTPDAAKRRKIPVLLVQGGIHAGEIDGKDAGFLALREVLEGKAAAGVLDKQVLLFVPVFNVDGHERFGAWNRPNQRGPVEMGWRSTAQNYNLNREYMKADTPEMQHMLALVNAWDPLAYVDLHVTDGAQFEPDISIQVEPVHAGDAALRVAGTALRDGVLADLAKQGSDPKPFYMSFAEEDNPQSGFVDSAPNPRFSHGYFLLRNRFGVLVETHSWKDYPTRVRITRNTIVSLLSQVAQHGAAWRQTAMEADLRAAQLAGSALPLSYKTTEKSRMIAFRGYAYTRTPSEVSGALMTRYDEKTPQIWTVPLRDEIVPDLQVTAPKAGYLVPRAQAAMVGAKLRQHGIAYKEMRSIFARQNVEVFRATAVKFGAQSFEGRQTAAVQGEWQKEERLVDAGALYVPVNQPKARLVMALLEPRAPDSLLAWGSFNTAFERKEYMEDYVAEDVARAQLAADPALAAQFRQKLADEPEFAKNPRARLEFFARRHASWDERLNLYPVMRVDVAPVGFMDL
;
A
#
# COMPACT_ATOMS: atom_id res chain seq x y z
N MET A 1 63.86 21.03 31.80
CA MET A 1 63.13 20.60 30.59
C MET A 1 62.50 19.20 30.70
N LEU A 2 63.06 18.26 31.50
CA LEU A 2 62.47 16.91 31.65
C LEU A 2 61.09 16.84 32.33
N ARG A 3 60.76 17.73 33.28
CA ARG A 3 59.44 17.71 33.96
C ARG A 3 58.25 18.11 33.08
N ARG A 4 58.46 18.86 32.00
CA ARG A 4 57.38 19.23 31.05
C ARG A 4 57.10 18.14 30.02
N ALA A 5 58.08 17.31 29.68
CA ALA A 5 57.91 16.19 28.74
C ALA A 5 57.11 15.02 29.36
N LEU A 6 57.28 14.77 30.66
CA LEU A 6 56.54 13.72 31.38
C LEU A 6 55.06 14.04 31.59
N LEU A 7 54.68 15.32 31.76
CA LEU A 7 53.27 15.72 31.82
C LEU A 7 52.57 15.58 30.46
N SER A 8 53.25 15.93 29.35
CA SER A 8 52.67 15.79 28.01
C SER A 8 52.45 14.33 27.62
N ALA A 9 53.36 13.42 27.99
CA ALA A 9 53.19 11.98 27.75
C ALA A 9 52.05 11.36 28.59
N ALA A 10 51.87 11.79 29.84
CA ALA A 10 50.75 11.33 30.67
C ALA A 10 49.38 11.82 30.14
N VAL A 11 49.32 13.05 29.63
CA VAL A 11 48.11 13.63 29.04
C VAL A 11 47.75 12.94 27.71
N PHE A 12 48.71 12.64 26.84
CA PHE A 12 48.45 11.89 25.60
C PHE A 12 48.00 10.44 25.83
N SER A 13 48.55 9.77 26.85
CA SER A 13 48.09 8.43 27.24
C SER A 13 46.66 8.44 27.82
N LEU A 14 46.29 9.47 28.57
CA LEU A 14 44.91 9.67 29.07
C LEU A 14 43.92 9.94 27.92
N PHE A 15 44.31 10.66 26.87
CA PHE A 15 43.44 10.86 25.70
C PHE A 15 43.30 9.61 24.82
N ALA A 16 44.36 8.81 24.67
CA ALA A 16 44.32 7.57 23.88
C ALA A 16 43.49 6.47 24.56
N VAL A 17 43.56 6.35 25.89
CA VAL A 17 42.75 5.42 26.69
C VAL A 17 41.28 5.83 26.68
N ASN A 18 40.96 7.12 26.77
CA ASN A 18 39.58 7.62 26.67
C ASN A 18 38.97 7.44 25.27
N ALA A 19 39.76 7.56 24.20
CA ALA A 19 39.29 7.32 22.84
C ALA A 19 39.01 5.83 22.54
N HIS A 20 39.80 4.92 23.13
CA HIS A 20 39.53 3.48 23.05
C HIS A 20 38.32 3.08 23.89
N ALA A 21 38.21 3.57 25.13
CA ALA A 21 37.04 3.31 25.98
C ALA A 21 35.74 3.89 25.38
N ALA A 22 35.79 5.06 24.72
CA ALA A 22 34.64 5.64 24.01
C ALA A 22 34.27 4.86 22.73
N ARG A 23 35.24 4.24 22.04
CA ARG A 23 35.00 3.30 20.93
C ARG A 23 34.38 2.00 21.44
N ASP A 24 34.87 1.45 22.56
CA ASP A 24 34.33 0.24 23.20
C ASP A 24 32.90 0.46 23.71
N MET A 25 32.60 1.60 24.34
CA MET A 25 31.23 1.90 24.78
C MET A 25 30.23 2.04 23.62
N ARG A 26 30.67 2.49 22.44
CA ARG A 26 29.82 2.52 21.22
C ARG A 26 29.59 1.13 20.63
N LEU A 27 30.52 0.20 20.84
CA LEU A 27 30.39 -1.18 20.37
C LEU A 27 29.34 -1.98 21.15
N PHE A 28 29.00 -1.57 22.38
CA PHE A 28 27.95 -2.19 23.19
C PHE A 28 26.66 -1.37 23.31
N SER A 29 26.59 -0.18 22.70
CA SER A 29 25.41 0.68 22.83
C SER A 29 24.27 0.27 21.89
N LEU A 30 23.03 0.46 22.36
CA LEU A 30 21.78 0.36 21.60
C LEU A 30 21.36 1.69 20.94
N LYS A 31 22.21 2.72 21.00
CA LYS A 31 21.93 4.04 20.41
C LYS A 31 22.22 4.08 18.92
N THR A 32 21.44 4.86 18.17
CA THR A 32 21.71 5.12 16.74
C THR A 32 22.73 6.25 16.54
N GLN A 33 23.31 6.32 15.34
CA GLN A 33 24.16 7.40 14.85
C GLN A 33 23.41 8.73 14.86
N ALA A 34 22.09 8.73 14.68
CA ALA A 34 21.29 9.92 14.88
C ALA A 34 21.38 10.40 16.32
N GLU A 35 21.18 9.54 17.31
CA GLU A 35 21.33 9.92 18.73
C GLU A 35 22.76 10.43 19.05
N TYR A 36 23.80 9.79 18.50
CA TYR A 36 25.19 10.22 18.72
C TYR A 36 25.53 11.57 18.07
N SER A 37 24.90 11.90 16.96
CA SER A 37 25.15 13.14 16.22
C SER A 37 24.23 14.29 16.64
N GLY A 38 23.36 14.09 17.64
CA GLY A 38 22.33 15.06 18.00
C GLY A 38 21.27 15.22 16.90
N PHE A 39 20.97 14.11 16.19
CA PHE A 39 20.04 14.03 15.06
C PHE A 39 20.43 14.94 13.90
N LYS A 40 21.73 15.06 13.63
CA LYS A 40 22.25 15.72 12.43
C LYS A 40 22.41 14.74 11.27
N ASN A 41 22.88 13.53 11.57
CA ASN A 41 23.12 12.46 10.60
C ASN A 41 22.25 11.25 10.93
N THR A 42 22.05 10.35 9.97
CA THR A 42 21.51 9.00 10.20
C THR A 42 22.58 7.96 9.82
N GLY A 43 22.49 6.75 10.36
CA GLY A 43 23.44 5.66 10.05
C GLY A 43 23.16 4.94 8.73
N ARG A 44 24.20 4.28 8.19
CA ARG A 44 24.13 3.34 7.04
C ARG A 44 23.52 2.01 7.45
N TYR A 45 23.18 1.13 6.51
CA TYR A 45 22.46 -0.12 6.82
C TYR A 45 23.22 -1.06 7.77
N GLU A 46 24.56 -1.03 7.78
CA GLU A 46 25.39 -1.76 8.74
C GLU A 46 25.00 -1.48 10.22
N GLU A 47 24.50 -0.27 10.51
CA GLU A 47 23.95 0.09 11.81
C GLU A 47 22.73 -0.76 12.16
N VAL A 48 21.82 -0.98 11.20
CA VAL A 48 20.61 -1.79 11.40
C VAL A 48 21.01 -3.22 11.74
N GLU A 49 21.96 -3.79 11.01
CA GLU A 49 22.46 -5.15 11.27
C GLU A 49 23.11 -5.27 12.66
N ALA A 50 23.92 -4.27 13.03
CA ALA A 50 24.57 -4.24 14.34
C ALA A 50 23.55 -4.07 15.48
N LEU A 51 22.62 -3.13 15.37
CA LEU A 51 21.58 -2.91 16.38
C LEU A 51 20.65 -4.10 16.50
N CYS A 52 20.25 -4.72 15.38
CA CYS A 52 19.39 -5.91 15.41
C CYS A 52 20.00 -7.02 16.28
N ARG A 53 21.30 -7.33 16.10
CA ARG A 53 22.03 -8.28 16.95
C ARG A 53 22.12 -7.82 18.41
N ARG A 54 22.51 -6.56 18.65
CA ARG A 54 22.73 -6.05 20.02
C ARG A 54 21.45 -6.00 20.85
N PHE A 55 20.32 -5.62 20.26
CA PHE A 55 19.04 -5.62 20.97
C PHE A 55 18.67 -7.03 21.45
N GLU A 56 18.92 -8.05 20.62
CA GLU A 56 18.75 -9.45 21.02
C GLU A 56 19.74 -9.85 22.11
N GLU A 57 21.02 -9.49 22.01
CA GLU A 57 22.04 -9.81 23.02
C GLU A 57 21.76 -9.18 24.38
N HIS A 58 21.26 -7.95 24.41
CA HIS A 58 20.93 -7.23 25.65
C HIS A 58 19.61 -7.71 26.27
N HIS A 59 18.66 -8.14 25.44
CA HIS A 59 17.32 -8.53 25.85
C HIS A 59 16.91 -9.90 25.29
N PRO A 60 17.68 -10.99 25.54
CA PRO A 60 17.52 -12.26 24.82
C PRO A 60 16.21 -13.00 25.14
N LYS A 61 15.54 -12.62 26.23
CA LYS A 61 14.21 -13.14 26.61
C LYS A 61 13.06 -12.37 25.95
N GLN A 62 13.30 -11.12 25.53
CA GLN A 62 12.28 -10.20 25.06
C GLN A 62 12.40 -9.88 23.57
N VAL A 63 13.58 -10.07 22.96
CA VAL A 63 13.87 -9.66 21.59
C VAL A 63 14.40 -10.85 20.78
N ARG A 64 13.95 -10.94 19.53
CA ARG A 64 14.50 -11.81 18.49
C ARG A 64 14.72 -11.01 17.22
N CYS A 65 15.96 -10.91 16.77
CA CYS A 65 16.31 -10.41 15.45
C CYS A 65 16.25 -11.56 14.44
N PHE A 66 15.71 -11.32 13.25
CA PHE A 66 15.70 -12.31 12.18
C PHE A 66 15.65 -11.69 10.79
N GLU A 67 16.21 -12.40 9.81
CA GLU A 67 16.10 -12.10 8.40
C GLU A 67 14.77 -12.65 7.86
N TYR A 68 13.99 -11.83 7.15
CA TYR A 68 12.72 -12.24 6.55
C TYR A 68 12.74 -12.28 5.01
N GLY A 69 13.88 -11.92 4.41
CA GLY A 69 14.07 -11.88 2.97
C GLY A 69 15.39 -11.23 2.60
N ARG A 70 15.65 -11.16 1.29
CA ARG A 70 16.79 -10.42 0.74
C ARG A 70 16.35 -9.51 -0.38
N THR A 71 17.03 -8.38 -0.50
CA THR A 71 16.83 -7.44 -1.61
C THR A 71 17.46 -7.96 -2.91
N PRO A 72 17.15 -7.34 -4.07
CA PRO A 72 17.82 -7.64 -5.34
C PRO A 72 19.35 -7.51 -5.30
N GLU A 73 19.91 -6.56 -4.53
CA GLU A 73 21.37 -6.48 -4.31
C GLU A 73 21.88 -7.40 -3.18
N ASN A 74 21.07 -8.38 -2.77
CA ASN A 74 21.41 -9.43 -1.80
C ASN A 74 21.72 -8.90 -0.39
N ARG A 75 21.12 -7.76 0.00
CA ARG A 75 21.18 -7.29 1.40
C ARG A 75 20.10 -7.98 2.23
N PRO A 76 20.41 -8.39 3.48
CA PRO A 76 19.42 -9.02 4.33
C PRO A 76 18.34 -8.01 4.69
N MET A 77 17.08 -8.43 4.68
CA MET A 77 15.96 -7.64 5.19
C MET A 77 15.66 -8.10 6.61
N LEU A 78 15.84 -7.22 7.58
CA LEU A 78 15.79 -7.56 9.01
C LEU A 78 14.53 -7.05 9.71
N ALA A 79 14.05 -7.85 10.67
CA ALA A 79 12.99 -7.47 11.58
C ALA A 79 13.34 -7.87 13.02
N LEU A 80 12.79 -7.15 13.99
CA LEU A 80 12.86 -7.49 15.42
C LEU A 80 11.46 -7.86 15.93
N ALA A 81 11.29 -9.06 16.46
CA ALA A 81 10.13 -9.42 17.27
C ALA A 81 10.43 -9.12 18.74
N VAL A 82 9.54 -8.37 19.40
CA VAL A 82 9.74 -7.84 20.75
C VAL A 82 8.50 -8.09 21.61
N SER A 83 8.65 -8.81 22.72
CA SER A 83 7.55 -9.07 23.67
C SER A 83 8.06 -9.59 25.02
N ASN A 84 7.46 -9.13 26.12
CA ASN A 84 7.74 -9.66 27.46
C ASN A 84 7.12 -11.04 27.68
N THR A 85 6.14 -11.42 26.84
CA THR A 85 5.48 -12.72 26.94
C THR A 85 6.38 -13.88 26.47
N GLY A 86 7.45 -13.58 25.73
CA GLY A 86 8.28 -14.57 25.05
C GLY A 86 7.67 -15.12 23.74
N ALA A 87 6.58 -14.51 23.24
CA ALA A 87 5.99 -14.84 21.95
C ALA A 87 6.80 -14.24 20.78
N LEU A 88 8.03 -14.71 20.60
CA LEU A 88 9.01 -14.17 19.64
C LEU A 88 9.02 -14.89 18.28
N THR A 89 8.00 -15.73 18.02
CA THR A 89 7.79 -16.40 16.72
C THR A 89 6.32 -16.30 16.31
N PRO A 90 6.01 -16.40 15.00
CA PRO A 90 4.62 -16.33 14.52
C PRO A 90 3.71 -17.36 15.20
N ASP A 91 4.16 -18.62 15.29
CA ASP A 91 3.39 -19.69 15.92
C ASP A 91 3.16 -19.43 17.41
N ALA A 92 4.14 -18.87 18.11
CA ALA A 92 3.99 -18.54 19.53
C ALA A 92 2.96 -17.42 19.74
N ALA A 93 3.00 -16.36 18.93
CA ALA A 93 2.03 -15.26 18.97
C ALA A 93 0.61 -15.76 18.69
N LYS A 94 0.45 -16.58 17.63
CA LYS A 94 -0.84 -17.19 17.25
C LYS A 94 -1.41 -18.10 18.34
N ARG A 95 -0.62 -19.05 18.85
CA ARG A 95 -1.08 -19.99 19.90
C ARG A 95 -1.49 -19.26 21.18
N ARG A 96 -0.73 -18.23 21.56
CA ARG A 96 -0.99 -17.43 22.77
C ARG A 96 -2.06 -16.34 22.56
N LYS A 97 -2.55 -16.17 21.33
CA LYS A 97 -3.60 -15.20 20.96
C LYS A 97 -3.21 -13.76 21.30
N ILE A 98 -1.92 -13.44 21.17
CA ILE A 98 -1.37 -12.12 21.50
C ILE A 98 -1.47 -11.21 20.26
N PRO A 99 -2.00 -9.98 20.39
CA PRO A 99 -1.98 -8.99 19.32
C PRO A 99 -0.57 -8.71 18.82
N VAL A 100 -0.40 -8.63 17.50
CA VAL A 100 0.86 -8.26 16.87
C VAL A 100 0.71 -6.87 16.25
N LEU A 101 1.61 -5.95 16.58
CA LEU A 101 1.75 -4.63 15.97
C LEU A 101 2.98 -4.66 15.07
N LEU A 102 2.82 -4.46 13.76
CA LEU A 102 3.94 -4.33 12.83
C LEU A 102 4.21 -2.85 12.59
N VAL A 103 5.44 -2.39 12.85
CA VAL A 103 5.89 -1.03 12.58
C VAL A 103 7.01 -1.07 11.56
N GLN A 104 6.85 -0.35 10.46
CA GLN A 104 7.79 -0.31 9.35
C GLN A 104 8.31 1.11 9.11
N GLY A 105 9.63 1.26 9.03
CA GLY A 105 10.31 2.46 8.56
C GLY A 105 10.94 2.27 7.17
N GLY A 106 11.18 3.39 6.47
CA GLY A 106 12.05 3.41 5.30
C GLY A 106 11.52 2.67 4.07
N ILE A 107 10.20 2.64 3.83
CA ILE A 107 9.65 2.24 2.52
C ILE A 107 10.07 3.24 1.44
N HIS A 108 10.10 4.53 1.78
CA HIS A 108 10.84 5.57 1.06
C HIS A 108 12.08 5.91 1.88
N ALA A 109 13.26 5.46 1.45
CA ALA A 109 14.43 5.53 2.32
C ALA A 109 15.01 6.95 2.52
N GLY A 110 14.49 7.95 1.79
CA GLY A 110 14.73 9.36 2.09
C GLY A 110 13.94 9.89 3.30
N GLU A 111 12.91 9.17 3.74
CA GLU A 111 12.01 9.48 4.86
C GLU A 111 12.40 8.64 6.10
N ILE A 112 13.67 8.72 6.48
CA ILE A 112 14.29 7.69 7.33
C ILE A 112 14.06 7.87 8.85
N ASP A 113 13.18 8.80 9.24
CA ASP A 113 12.81 9.07 10.63
C ASP A 113 12.33 7.82 11.34
N GLY A 114 11.58 6.96 10.64
CA GLY A 114 11.02 5.73 11.19
C GLY A 114 12.08 4.74 11.70
N LYS A 115 13.26 4.69 11.07
CA LYS A 115 14.38 3.85 11.52
C LYS A 115 14.90 4.33 12.87
N ASP A 116 15.29 5.62 12.93
CA ASP A 116 15.92 6.20 14.12
C ASP A 116 14.93 6.33 15.29
N ALA A 117 13.70 6.76 15.00
CA ALA A 117 12.61 6.83 15.96
C ALA A 117 12.21 5.45 16.49
N GLY A 118 12.21 4.43 15.63
CA GLY A 118 11.87 3.06 16.00
C GLY A 118 12.88 2.43 16.97
N PHE A 119 14.19 2.57 16.71
CA PHE A 119 15.20 2.11 17.64
C PHE A 119 15.17 2.89 18.96
N LEU A 120 14.97 4.22 18.91
CA LEU A 120 14.82 5.03 20.12
C LEU A 120 13.63 4.60 20.97
N ALA A 121 12.44 4.44 20.35
CA ALA A 121 11.23 3.98 21.02
C ALA A 121 11.43 2.59 21.63
N LEU A 122 11.97 1.66 20.85
CA LEU A 122 12.24 0.29 21.28
C LEU A 122 13.16 0.25 22.51
N ARG A 123 14.27 0.99 22.48
CA ARG A 123 15.21 1.11 23.58
C ARG A 123 14.53 1.63 24.84
N GLU A 124 13.78 2.72 24.73
CA GLU A 124 13.14 3.35 25.89
C GLU A 124 12.01 2.50 26.49
N VAL A 125 11.28 1.74 25.66
CA VAL A 125 10.26 0.80 26.14
C VAL A 125 10.91 -0.39 26.88
N LEU A 126 11.97 -0.97 26.32
CA LEU A 126 12.70 -2.08 26.96
C LEU A 126 13.41 -1.66 28.25
N GLU A 127 13.90 -0.43 28.31
CA GLU A 127 14.49 0.18 29.53
C GLU A 127 13.43 0.65 30.55
N GLY A 128 12.13 0.53 30.25
CA GLY A 128 11.05 0.96 31.13
C GLY A 128 10.89 2.48 31.27
N LYS A 129 11.52 3.26 30.39
CA LYS A 129 11.45 4.73 30.35
C LYS A 129 10.22 5.26 29.59
N ALA A 130 9.59 4.40 28.79
CA ALA A 130 8.41 4.74 28.01
C ALA A 130 7.40 3.58 28.03
N ALA A 131 6.11 3.91 28.11
CA ALA A 131 5.01 2.96 27.99
C ALA A 131 5.24 1.66 28.80
N ALA A 132 5.48 1.80 30.11
CA ALA A 132 5.79 0.66 30.97
C ALA A 132 4.71 -0.44 30.89
N GLY A 133 5.14 -1.70 30.74
CA GLY A 133 4.26 -2.86 30.70
C GLY A 133 3.53 -3.12 29.38
N VAL A 134 3.66 -2.26 28.35
CA VAL A 134 2.93 -2.47 27.08
C VAL A 134 3.34 -3.75 26.34
N LEU A 135 4.59 -4.20 26.52
CA LEU A 135 5.11 -5.44 25.92
C LEU A 135 4.61 -6.72 26.61
N ASP A 136 3.90 -6.61 27.75
CA ASP A 136 3.23 -7.74 28.40
C ASP A 136 1.93 -8.14 27.68
N LYS A 137 1.45 -7.27 26.77
CA LYS A 137 0.13 -7.39 26.13
C LYS A 137 0.18 -7.60 24.63
N GLN A 138 1.36 -7.53 24.01
CA GLN A 138 1.50 -7.58 22.56
C GLN A 138 2.86 -8.13 22.12
N VAL A 139 2.99 -8.35 20.82
CA VAL A 139 4.27 -8.45 20.12
C VAL A 139 4.43 -7.21 19.26
N LEU A 140 5.55 -6.50 19.39
CA LEU A 140 6.00 -5.52 18.40
C LEU A 140 6.87 -6.24 17.38
N LEU A 141 6.52 -6.13 16.10
CA LEU A 141 7.36 -6.53 14.98
C LEU A 141 7.88 -5.25 14.31
N PHE A 142 9.16 -4.94 14.51
CA PHE A 142 9.77 -3.72 13.98
C PHE A 142 10.63 -4.04 12.76
N VAL A 143 10.29 -3.46 11.61
CA VAL A 143 11.08 -3.47 10.37
C VAL A 143 11.74 -2.10 10.22
N PRO A 144 13.03 -1.95 10.54
CA PRO A 144 13.66 -0.62 10.62
C PRO A 144 13.76 0.08 9.26
N VAL A 145 14.10 -0.69 8.22
CA VAL A 145 14.25 -0.21 6.84
C VAL A 145 13.67 -1.26 5.91
N PHE A 146 12.61 -0.90 5.18
CA PHE A 146 11.98 -1.79 4.21
C PHE A 146 12.65 -1.71 2.83
N ASN A 147 12.93 -0.51 2.32
CA ASN A 147 13.69 -0.29 1.09
C ASN A 147 15.19 -0.22 1.39
N VAL A 148 15.81 -1.37 1.64
CA VAL A 148 17.23 -1.47 2.07
C VAL A 148 18.19 -1.02 0.96
N ASP A 149 17.93 -1.38 -0.29
CA ASP A 149 18.81 -0.97 -1.39
C ASP A 149 18.69 0.54 -1.69
N GLY A 150 17.46 1.08 -1.63
CA GLY A 150 17.24 2.52 -1.72
C GLY A 150 17.89 3.28 -0.56
N HIS A 151 17.94 2.69 0.65
CA HIS A 151 18.65 3.26 1.80
C HIS A 151 20.14 3.44 1.54
N GLU A 152 20.78 2.46 0.91
CA GLU A 152 22.22 2.51 0.60
C GLU A 152 22.57 3.38 -0.61
N ARG A 153 21.57 3.82 -1.39
CA ARG A 153 21.72 4.97 -2.29
C ARG A 153 21.72 6.25 -1.46
N PHE A 154 22.80 6.47 -0.72
CA PHE A 154 22.93 7.48 0.33
C PHE A 154 23.53 8.79 -0.19
N GLY A 155 22.89 9.92 0.10
CA GLY A 155 23.39 11.22 -0.35
C GLY A 155 22.58 12.41 0.15
N ALA A 156 23.18 13.60 0.12
CA ALA A 156 22.65 14.79 0.79
C ALA A 156 21.38 15.39 0.15
N TRP A 157 21.24 15.24 -1.16
CA TRP A 157 20.16 15.89 -1.93
C TRP A 157 19.15 14.89 -2.48
N ASN A 158 19.08 13.70 -1.89
CA ASN A 158 18.16 12.66 -2.33
C ASN A 158 16.68 13.01 -2.09
N ARG A 159 16.40 13.98 -1.20
CA ARG A 159 15.05 14.49 -0.97
C ARG A 159 15.07 16.00 -0.67
N PRO A 160 15.01 16.87 -1.69
CA PRO A 160 15.12 18.32 -1.51
C PRO A 160 13.88 18.96 -0.84
N ASN A 161 12.74 18.28 -0.87
CA ASN A 161 11.46 18.81 -0.36
C ASN A 161 11.25 18.58 1.16
N GLN A 162 12.34 18.48 1.94
CA GLN A 162 12.30 18.26 3.38
C GLN A 162 13.54 18.79 4.12
N ARG A 163 13.43 19.00 5.43
CA ARG A 163 14.56 19.23 6.36
C ARG A 163 14.97 17.93 7.07
N GLY A 164 15.56 17.02 6.29
CA GLY A 164 16.03 15.71 6.76
C GLY A 164 17.44 15.72 7.37
N PRO A 165 18.03 14.55 7.65
CA PRO A 165 19.43 14.44 8.01
C PRO A 165 20.34 14.90 6.87
N VAL A 166 21.62 15.15 7.16
CA VAL A 166 22.60 15.65 6.17
C VAL A 166 22.70 14.75 4.94
N GLU A 167 22.56 13.43 5.10
CA GLU A 167 22.49 12.45 4.03
C GLU A 167 21.39 11.44 4.35
N MET A 168 20.69 10.97 3.32
CA MET A 168 19.60 10.01 3.45
C MET A 168 19.55 9.07 2.23
N GLY A 169 18.71 8.03 2.31
CA GLY A 169 18.46 7.12 1.20
C GLY A 169 17.62 7.75 0.07
N TRP A 170 17.36 6.94 -0.94
CA TRP A 170 16.56 7.27 -2.10
C TRP A 170 15.13 6.71 -2.02
N ARG A 171 14.19 7.31 -2.76
CA ARG A 171 12.76 6.97 -2.69
C ARG A 171 12.44 5.55 -3.18
N SER A 172 13.01 5.14 -4.30
CA SER A 172 12.77 3.86 -4.96
C SER A 172 13.83 2.81 -4.64
N THR A 173 13.54 1.54 -4.94
CA THR A 173 14.49 0.42 -4.82
C THR A 173 15.64 0.54 -5.82
N ALA A 174 16.63 -0.36 -5.77
CA ALA A 174 17.68 -0.45 -6.79
C ALA A 174 17.13 -0.70 -8.21
N GLN A 175 15.97 -1.35 -8.31
CA GLN A 175 15.25 -1.57 -9.57
C GLN A 175 14.32 -0.41 -9.94
N ASN A 176 14.38 0.70 -9.21
CA ASN A 176 13.59 1.92 -9.37
C ASN A 176 12.07 1.74 -9.18
N TYR A 177 11.63 0.73 -8.43
CA TYR A 177 10.24 0.59 -8.01
C TYR A 177 9.95 1.44 -6.77
N ASN A 178 8.76 2.04 -6.73
CA ASN A 178 8.23 2.63 -5.52
C ASN A 178 7.47 1.57 -4.71
N LEU A 179 8.06 1.10 -3.60
CA LEU A 179 7.43 0.09 -2.74
C LEU A 179 6.06 0.54 -2.18
N ASN A 180 5.81 1.85 -2.06
CA ASN A 180 4.49 2.40 -1.69
C ASN A 180 3.49 2.40 -2.87
N ARG A 181 3.69 1.53 -3.87
CA ARG A 181 2.74 1.18 -4.94
C ARG A 181 2.58 -0.34 -5.09
N GLU A 182 3.25 -1.13 -4.26
CA GLU A 182 3.47 -2.56 -4.49
C GLU A 182 2.47 -3.48 -3.76
N TYR A 183 1.69 -2.99 -2.79
CA TYR A 183 0.93 -3.87 -1.88
C TYR A 183 -0.07 -4.82 -2.58
N MET A 184 -0.61 -4.42 -3.74
CA MET A 184 -1.48 -5.26 -4.57
C MET A 184 -0.74 -5.98 -5.69
N LYS A 185 0.16 -5.30 -6.42
CA LYS A 185 0.82 -5.92 -7.57
C LYS A 185 1.97 -6.83 -7.18
N ALA A 186 2.67 -6.55 -6.07
CA ALA A 186 3.74 -7.36 -5.48
C ALA A 186 4.76 -7.88 -6.51
N ASP A 187 5.31 -6.98 -7.32
CA ASP A 187 6.27 -7.33 -8.36
C ASP A 187 7.70 -7.43 -7.82
N THR A 188 8.01 -6.63 -6.80
CA THR A 188 9.33 -6.55 -6.16
C THR A 188 9.57 -7.69 -5.16
N PRO A 189 10.79 -8.28 -5.11
CA PRO A 189 11.17 -9.24 -4.08
C PRO A 189 10.93 -8.72 -2.66
N GLU A 190 11.23 -7.44 -2.39
CA GLU A 190 11.03 -6.80 -1.09
C GLU A 190 9.57 -6.88 -0.64
N MET A 191 8.62 -6.50 -1.51
CA MET A 191 7.20 -6.60 -1.19
C MET A 191 6.74 -8.05 -1.02
N GLN A 192 7.26 -8.97 -1.84
CA GLN A 192 6.93 -10.39 -1.68
C GLN A 192 7.38 -10.94 -0.32
N HIS A 193 8.56 -10.54 0.16
CA HIS A 193 9.06 -10.88 1.49
C HIS A 193 8.25 -10.22 2.61
N MET A 194 7.85 -8.94 2.44
CA MET A 194 6.96 -8.27 3.40
C MET A 194 5.60 -8.97 3.49
N LEU A 195 5.00 -9.35 2.36
CA LEU A 195 3.73 -10.07 2.36
C LEU A 195 3.87 -11.46 3.00
N ALA A 196 5.00 -12.14 2.81
CA ALA A 196 5.28 -13.40 3.51
C ALA A 196 5.37 -13.21 5.03
N LEU A 197 6.07 -12.16 5.49
CA LEU A 197 6.14 -11.77 6.90
C LEU A 197 4.75 -11.49 7.47
N VAL A 198 3.95 -10.70 6.75
CA VAL A 198 2.56 -10.36 7.11
C VAL A 198 1.67 -11.60 7.16
N ASN A 199 1.82 -12.54 6.22
CA ASN A 199 1.05 -13.78 6.21
C ASN A 199 1.43 -14.70 7.39
N ALA A 200 2.71 -14.71 7.79
CA ALA A 200 3.17 -15.52 8.90
C ALA A 200 2.68 -14.96 10.24
N TRP A 201 2.85 -13.65 10.47
CA TRP A 201 2.58 -13.02 11.77
C TRP A 201 1.13 -12.53 11.95
N ASP A 202 0.39 -12.29 10.86
CA ASP A 202 -0.98 -11.76 10.86
C ASP A 202 -1.17 -10.54 11.80
N PRO A 203 -0.47 -9.42 11.54
CA PRO A 203 -0.51 -8.26 12.42
C PRO A 203 -1.93 -7.69 12.54
N LEU A 204 -2.32 -7.38 13.78
CA LEU A 204 -3.58 -6.66 14.08
C LEU A 204 -3.57 -5.28 13.43
N ALA A 205 -2.42 -4.60 13.51
CA ALA A 205 -2.19 -3.29 12.91
C ALA A 205 -0.83 -3.26 12.21
N TYR A 206 -0.81 -2.71 10.99
CA TYR A 206 0.40 -2.39 10.23
C TYR A 206 0.59 -0.87 10.22
N VAL A 207 1.76 -0.41 10.63
CA VAL A 207 2.11 1.01 10.75
C VAL A 207 3.22 1.33 9.77
N ASP A 208 2.94 2.27 8.88
CA ASP A 208 3.85 2.74 7.85
C ASP A 208 4.30 4.16 8.18
N LEU A 209 5.60 4.33 8.45
CA LEU A 209 6.20 5.58 8.92
C LEU A 209 6.80 6.36 7.74
N HIS A 210 6.20 7.53 7.45
CA HIS A 210 6.51 8.42 6.33
C HIS A 210 6.71 9.88 6.78
N VAL A 211 7.07 10.69 5.79
CA VAL A 211 7.16 12.15 5.83
C VAL A 211 6.35 12.71 4.66
N THR A 212 5.57 13.77 4.90
CA THR A 212 4.74 14.40 3.88
C THR A 212 5.56 14.99 2.72
N ASP A 213 4.86 15.41 1.67
CA ASP A 213 5.41 16.29 0.63
C ASP A 213 5.15 17.80 0.96
N GLY A 214 5.77 18.69 0.18
CA GLY A 214 6.39 19.95 0.64
C GLY A 214 5.55 21.23 0.73
N ALA A 215 4.40 21.27 1.41
CA ALA A 215 3.76 22.53 1.81
C ALA A 215 4.23 23.03 3.19
N GLN A 216 4.35 24.34 3.42
CA GLN A 216 4.78 24.90 4.71
C GLN A 216 3.60 25.37 5.56
N PHE A 217 3.41 24.74 6.72
CA PHE A 217 2.40 25.10 7.72
C PHE A 217 2.81 24.63 9.13
N GLU A 218 2.02 24.96 10.14
CA GLU A 218 2.36 24.67 11.53
C GLU A 218 2.15 23.20 11.96
N PRO A 219 1.03 22.52 11.61
CA PRO A 219 0.78 21.12 11.95
C PRO A 219 1.97 20.22 11.60
N ASP A 220 2.32 19.33 12.53
CA ASP A 220 3.61 18.63 12.52
C ASP A 220 3.51 17.16 12.12
N ILE A 221 2.29 16.60 12.10
CA ILE A 221 2.06 15.20 11.73
C ILE A 221 0.60 14.98 11.29
N SER A 222 0.39 14.03 10.38
CA SER A 222 -0.92 13.44 10.14
C SER A 222 -0.92 11.94 10.45
N ILE A 223 -2.03 11.47 11.00
CA ILE A 223 -2.27 10.07 11.35
C ILE A 223 -3.55 9.63 10.64
N GLN A 224 -3.39 8.81 9.61
CA GLN A 224 -4.49 8.21 8.87
C GLN A 224 -4.61 6.75 9.27
N VAL A 225 -5.82 6.29 9.57
CA VAL A 225 -6.09 4.91 9.95
C VAL A 225 -7.21 4.37 9.07
N GLU A 226 -7.06 3.15 8.59
CA GLU A 226 -8.14 2.38 8.00
C GLU A 226 -8.23 1.01 8.70
N PRO A 227 -9.41 0.40 8.84
CA PRO A 227 -10.75 0.89 8.49
C PRO A 227 -11.19 2.12 9.30
N VAL A 228 -11.55 3.21 8.62
CA VAL A 228 -12.30 4.37 9.15
C VAL A 228 -13.35 4.79 8.13
N HIS A 229 -12.96 4.89 6.86
CA HIS A 229 -13.86 5.28 5.78
C HIS A 229 -14.43 4.05 5.06
N ALA A 230 -13.61 3.00 4.90
CA ALA A 230 -13.92 1.80 4.13
C ALA A 230 -13.88 0.52 4.99
N GLY A 231 -14.31 -0.62 4.43
CA GLY A 231 -14.12 -1.94 5.04
C GLY A 231 -15.26 -2.40 5.97
N ASP A 232 -14.92 -3.20 6.98
CA ASP A 232 -15.90 -3.77 7.92
C ASP A 232 -16.44 -2.72 8.90
N ALA A 233 -17.76 -2.67 9.08
CA ALA A 233 -18.40 -1.62 9.86
C ALA A 233 -17.98 -1.58 11.33
N ALA A 234 -17.77 -2.74 11.98
CA ALA A 234 -17.35 -2.79 13.37
C ALA A 234 -15.87 -2.39 13.52
N LEU A 235 -15.02 -2.78 12.57
CA LEU A 235 -13.64 -2.33 12.54
C LEU A 235 -13.51 -0.82 12.29
N ARG A 236 -14.43 -0.18 11.54
CA ARG A 236 -14.42 1.28 11.39
C ARG A 236 -14.52 2.02 12.72
N VAL A 237 -15.39 1.55 13.62
CA VAL A 237 -15.51 2.12 14.97
C VAL A 237 -14.20 1.96 15.75
N ALA A 238 -13.59 0.77 15.69
CA ALA A 238 -12.31 0.50 16.34
C ALA A 238 -11.16 1.31 15.73
N GLY A 239 -11.13 1.50 14.41
CA GLY A 239 -10.13 2.29 13.71
C GLY A 239 -10.25 3.78 14.01
N THR A 240 -11.48 4.31 14.12
CA THR A 240 -11.71 5.68 14.60
C THR A 240 -11.19 5.85 16.03
N ALA A 241 -11.48 4.89 16.93
CA ALA A 241 -10.97 4.93 18.30
C ALA A 241 -9.43 4.88 18.35
N LEU A 242 -8.79 4.03 17.54
CA LEU A 242 -7.33 3.97 17.42
C LEU A 242 -6.76 5.30 16.93
N ARG A 243 -7.29 5.86 15.84
CA ARG A 243 -6.84 7.16 15.30
C ARG A 243 -6.97 8.25 16.34
N ASP A 244 -8.16 8.42 16.90
CA ASP A 244 -8.45 9.53 17.81
C ASP A 244 -7.67 9.41 19.13
N GLY A 245 -7.43 8.18 19.60
CA GLY A 245 -6.54 7.91 20.74
C GLY A 245 -5.09 8.34 20.50
N VAL A 246 -4.53 7.99 19.33
CA VAL A 246 -3.18 8.41 18.94
C VAL A 246 -3.08 9.93 18.79
N LEU A 247 -4.05 10.55 18.12
CA LEU A 247 -4.10 12.01 17.97
C LEU A 247 -4.14 12.71 19.35
N ALA A 248 -4.97 12.21 20.27
CA ALA A 248 -5.08 12.77 21.61
C ALA A 248 -3.78 12.63 22.41
N ASP A 249 -3.09 11.50 22.30
CA ASP A 249 -1.81 11.28 22.99
C ASP A 249 -0.69 12.15 22.43
N LEU A 250 -0.65 12.38 21.12
CA LEU A 250 0.30 13.28 20.48
C LEU A 250 0.03 14.74 20.84
N ALA A 251 -1.23 15.15 20.88
CA ALA A 251 -1.63 16.50 21.31
C ALA A 251 -1.19 16.80 22.75
N LYS A 252 -1.34 15.83 23.68
CA LYS A 252 -0.82 15.95 25.06
C LYS A 252 0.70 16.12 25.13
N GLN A 253 1.41 15.65 24.11
CA GLN A 253 2.88 15.76 23.99
C GLN A 253 3.31 17.02 23.22
N GLY A 254 2.36 17.90 22.87
CA GLY A 254 2.62 19.21 22.26
C GLY A 254 2.59 19.24 20.74
N SER A 255 2.20 18.15 20.07
CA SER A 255 2.00 18.12 18.62
C SER A 255 0.63 18.72 18.22
N ASP A 256 0.48 19.10 16.95
CA ASP A 256 -0.81 19.47 16.35
C ASP A 256 -1.18 18.47 15.25
N PRO A 257 -1.59 17.24 15.61
CA PRO A 257 -1.76 16.17 14.66
C PRO A 257 -3.09 16.29 13.91
N LYS A 258 -3.11 15.93 12.61
CA LYS A 258 -4.33 15.94 11.78
C LYS A 258 -4.80 14.52 11.40
N PRO A 259 -6.12 14.28 11.29
CA PRO A 259 -6.67 12.97 10.94
C PRO A 259 -6.70 12.67 9.43
N PHE A 260 -6.20 13.58 8.58
CA PHE A 260 -6.24 13.51 7.11
C PHE A 260 -4.86 13.87 6.53
N TYR A 261 -4.57 13.45 5.30
CA TYR A 261 -3.32 13.81 4.62
C TYR A 261 -3.29 15.32 4.30
N MET A 262 -2.25 16.02 4.77
CA MET A 262 -2.16 17.48 4.68
C MET A 262 -1.59 17.96 3.34
N SER A 263 -2.17 17.50 2.22
CA SER A 263 -1.89 17.99 0.86
C SER A 263 -3.02 18.87 0.36
N PHE A 264 -2.68 19.98 -0.28
CA PHE A 264 -3.68 20.88 -0.82
C PHE A 264 -4.51 20.25 -1.93
N ALA A 265 -5.77 20.65 -2.06
CA ALA A 265 -6.67 20.19 -3.12
C ALA A 265 -6.17 20.61 -4.51
N GLU A 266 -5.56 21.80 -4.60
CA GLU A 266 -4.86 22.31 -5.78
C GLU A 266 -3.39 22.52 -5.43
N GLU A 267 -2.49 22.05 -6.30
CA GLU A 267 -1.05 22.19 -6.13
C GLU A 267 -0.66 23.66 -5.95
N ASP A 268 0.17 23.92 -4.94
CA ASP A 268 0.67 25.26 -4.60
C ASP A 268 -0.43 26.33 -4.37
N ASN A 269 -1.62 25.93 -3.90
CA ASN A 269 -2.70 26.86 -3.53
C ASN A 269 -3.24 26.58 -2.12
N PRO A 270 -2.75 27.31 -1.08
CA PRO A 270 -3.22 27.13 0.29
C PRO A 270 -4.74 27.37 0.48
N GLN A 271 -5.37 28.23 -0.33
CA GLN A 271 -6.80 28.52 -0.23
C GLN A 271 -7.70 27.40 -0.75
N SER A 272 -7.15 26.47 -1.54
CA SER A 272 -7.90 25.31 -2.02
C SER A 272 -8.27 24.35 -0.88
N GLY A 273 -7.62 24.48 0.28
CA GLY A 273 -7.87 23.65 1.44
C GLY A 273 -7.44 22.20 1.21
N PHE A 274 -8.17 21.24 1.78
CA PHE A 274 -7.75 19.84 1.82
C PHE A 274 -8.87 18.89 1.39
N VAL A 275 -8.48 17.73 0.87
CA VAL A 275 -9.39 16.63 0.52
C VAL A 275 -8.91 15.38 1.23
N ASP A 276 -9.74 14.85 2.12
CA ASP A 276 -9.55 13.54 2.71
C ASP A 276 -10.09 12.45 1.77
N SER A 277 -9.50 11.26 1.77
CA SER A 277 -9.88 10.19 0.84
C SER A 277 -9.67 8.80 1.44
N ALA A 278 -10.51 7.84 1.05
CA ALA A 278 -10.20 6.44 1.34
C ALA A 278 -9.06 5.99 0.43
N PRO A 279 -7.97 5.42 0.98
CA PRO A 279 -6.79 5.08 0.21
C PRO A 279 -7.03 3.87 -0.71
N ASN A 280 -6.46 3.96 -1.92
CA ASN A 280 -6.35 2.82 -2.80
C ASN A 280 -5.52 1.68 -2.17
N PRO A 281 -5.81 0.40 -2.49
CA PRO A 281 -5.13 -0.73 -1.87
C PRO A 281 -3.68 -0.93 -2.34
N ARG A 282 -3.19 -0.15 -3.32
CA ARG A 282 -1.75 -0.08 -3.62
C ARG A 282 -0.90 0.46 -2.45
N PHE A 283 -1.53 1.17 -1.51
CA PHE A 283 -0.89 1.72 -0.32
C PHE A 283 -1.11 0.80 0.89
N SER A 284 -0.19 0.85 1.85
CA SER A 284 -0.23 0.05 3.09
C SER A 284 -1.59 0.14 3.80
N HIS A 285 -2.00 1.34 4.18
CA HIS A 285 -3.25 1.56 4.91
C HIS A 285 -4.52 1.23 4.12
N GLY A 286 -4.50 1.36 2.78
CA GLY A 286 -5.58 0.86 1.92
C GLY A 286 -5.62 -0.67 1.74
N TYR A 287 -4.47 -1.33 1.84
CA TYR A 287 -4.37 -2.79 1.68
C TYR A 287 -4.87 -3.56 2.91
N PHE A 288 -4.48 -3.13 4.12
CA PHE A 288 -4.79 -3.89 5.34
C PHE A 288 -6.28 -3.90 5.71
N LEU A 289 -7.04 -2.86 5.33
CA LEU A 289 -8.50 -2.86 5.51
C LEU A 289 -9.18 -3.99 4.73
N LEU A 290 -8.64 -4.38 3.56
CA LEU A 290 -9.16 -5.51 2.76
C LEU A 290 -8.87 -6.87 3.41
N ARG A 291 -7.96 -6.91 4.39
CA ARG A 291 -7.60 -8.07 5.20
C ARG A 291 -8.27 -8.06 6.58
N ASN A 292 -9.20 -7.13 6.82
CA ASN A 292 -9.82 -6.91 8.12
C ASN A 292 -8.78 -6.68 9.24
N ARG A 293 -7.73 -5.91 8.94
CA ARG A 293 -6.69 -5.46 9.89
C ARG A 293 -6.54 -3.95 9.80
N PHE A 294 -5.98 -3.33 10.82
CA PHE A 294 -5.73 -1.89 10.77
C PHE A 294 -4.49 -1.59 9.92
N GLY A 295 -4.59 -0.57 9.10
CA GLY A 295 -3.48 0.06 8.43
C GLY A 295 -3.36 1.50 8.92
N VAL A 296 -2.18 1.89 9.37
CA VAL A 296 -1.88 3.21 9.91
C VAL A 296 -0.80 3.85 9.05
N LEU A 297 -1.12 4.98 8.44
CA LEU A 297 -0.16 5.83 7.75
C LEU A 297 0.20 7.01 8.66
N VAL A 298 1.48 7.11 8.98
CA VAL A 298 2.05 8.17 9.79
C VAL A 298 2.86 9.08 8.90
N GLU A 299 2.56 10.36 8.90
CA GLU A 299 3.12 11.32 7.94
C GLU A 299 3.60 12.56 8.70
N THR A 300 4.87 12.59 9.07
CA THR A 300 5.48 13.77 9.72
C THR A 300 5.67 14.91 8.73
N HIS A 301 5.55 16.15 9.20
CA HIS A 301 5.66 17.31 8.33
C HIS A 301 7.10 17.53 7.83
N SER A 302 7.28 17.58 6.51
CA SER A 302 8.59 17.55 5.87
C SER A 302 9.51 18.73 6.21
N TRP A 303 8.95 19.88 6.58
CA TRP A 303 9.71 21.10 6.89
C TRP A 303 10.00 21.27 8.39
N LYS A 304 9.56 20.36 9.25
CA LYS A 304 10.11 20.27 10.61
C LYS A 304 11.52 19.67 10.54
N ASP A 305 12.39 20.13 11.43
CA ASP A 305 13.76 19.61 11.49
C ASP A 305 13.80 18.12 11.85
N TYR A 306 14.86 17.44 11.44
CA TYR A 306 15.03 16.00 11.67
C TYR A 306 14.88 15.59 13.16
N PRO A 307 15.48 16.30 14.15
CA PRO A 307 15.25 15.99 15.57
C PRO A 307 13.77 16.05 15.97
N THR A 308 13.01 17.03 15.46
CA THR A 308 11.57 17.15 15.75
C THR A 308 10.78 16.01 15.13
N ARG A 309 11.03 15.67 13.86
CA ARG A 309 10.34 14.57 13.20
C ARG A 309 10.62 13.24 13.89
N VAL A 310 11.88 12.92 14.20
CA VAL A 310 12.26 11.71 14.94
C VAL A 310 11.55 11.63 16.30
N ARG A 311 11.49 12.75 17.04
CA ARG A 311 10.77 12.81 18.33
C ARG A 311 9.28 12.52 18.16
N ILE A 312 8.61 13.15 17.19
CA ILE A 312 7.17 12.98 16.98
C ILE A 312 6.87 11.54 16.49
N THR A 313 7.68 10.99 15.58
CA THR A 313 7.56 9.59 15.14
C THR A 313 7.74 8.63 16.30
N ARG A 314 8.72 8.86 17.17
CA ARG A 314 8.93 8.07 18.39
C ARG A 314 7.71 8.13 19.32
N ASN A 315 7.16 9.32 19.53
CA ASN A 315 5.96 9.52 20.35
C ASN A 315 4.75 8.78 19.78
N THR A 316 4.65 8.75 18.45
CA THR A 316 3.60 8.02 17.73
C THR A 316 3.73 6.50 17.95
N ILE A 317 4.94 5.95 17.81
CA ILE A 317 5.20 4.52 18.08
C ILE A 317 4.84 4.16 19.53
N VAL A 318 5.23 4.98 20.49
CA VAL A 318 4.94 4.77 21.92
C VAL A 318 3.44 4.87 22.21
N SER A 319 2.73 5.80 21.58
CA SER A 319 1.26 5.87 21.68
C SER A 319 0.61 4.63 21.07
N LEU A 320 0.99 4.21 19.86
CA LEU A 320 0.46 3.01 19.21
C LEU A 320 0.67 1.75 20.07
N LEU A 321 1.85 1.58 20.67
CA LEU A 321 2.11 0.50 21.62
C LEU A 321 1.16 0.57 22.83
N SER A 322 0.91 1.76 23.36
CA SER A 322 0.00 1.98 24.49
C SER A 322 -1.45 1.67 24.13
N GLN A 323 -1.92 2.14 22.97
CA GLN A 323 -3.26 1.89 22.45
C GLN A 323 -3.50 0.39 22.22
N VAL A 324 -2.54 -0.32 21.61
CA VAL A 324 -2.64 -1.78 21.40
C VAL A 324 -2.55 -2.55 22.72
N ALA A 325 -1.74 -2.11 23.69
CA ALA A 325 -1.71 -2.75 25.01
C ALA A 325 -3.04 -2.60 25.76
N GLN A 326 -3.71 -1.45 25.62
CA GLN A 326 -4.97 -1.15 26.27
C GLN A 326 -6.17 -1.82 25.59
N HIS A 327 -6.21 -1.83 24.26
CA HIS A 327 -7.40 -2.20 23.49
C HIS A 327 -7.20 -3.40 22.55
N GLY A 328 -5.96 -3.82 22.31
CA GLY A 328 -5.61 -4.79 21.28
C GLY A 328 -6.27 -6.16 21.42
N ALA A 329 -6.56 -6.61 22.65
CA ALA A 329 -7.30 -7.85 22.87
C ALA A 329 -8.74 -7.78 22.32
N ALA A 330 -9.44 -6.67 22.59
CA ALA A 330 -10.79 -6.43 22.11
C ALA A 330 -10.80 -6.20 20.59
N TRP A 331 -9.89 -5.37 20.08
CA TRP A 331 -9.77 -5.12 18.64
C TRP A 331 -9.40 -6.37 17.84
N ARG A 332 -8.53 -7.24 18.39
CA ARG A 332 -8.23 -8.54 17.78
C ARG A 332 -9.48 -9.42 17.68
N GLN A 333 -10.33 -9.42 18.71
CA GLN A 333 -11.60 -10.14 18.66
C GLN A 333 -12.51 -9.55 17.57
N THR A 334 -12.62 -8.22 17.48
CA THR A 334 -13.37 -7.55 16.41
C THR A 334 -12.84 -7.89 15.01
N ALA A 335 -11.52 -7.98 14.83
CA ALA A 335 -10.88 -8.37 13.58
C ALA A 335 -11.19 -9.84 13.20
N MET A 336 -11.16 -10.76 14.18
CA MET A 336 -11.55 -12.16 13.95
C MET A 336 -13.03 -12.30 13.56
N GLU A 337 -13.92 -11.51 14.17
CA GLU A 337 -15.34 -11.50 13.78
C GLU A 337 -15.56 -10.87 12.40
N ALA A 338 -14.75 -9.87 12.03
CA ALA A 338 -14.75 -9.30 10.69
C ALA A 338 -14.29 -10.34 9.64
N ASP A 339 -13.33 -11.21 9.98
CA ASP A 339 -12.93 -12.34 9.13
C ASP A 339 -14.09 -13.32 8.91
N LEU A 340 -14.87 -13.62 9.95
CA LEU A 340 -16.07 -14.47 9.85
C LEU A 340 -17.16 -13.82 9.00
N ARG A 341 -17.41 -12.51 9.18
CA ARG A 341 -18.36 -11.76 8.34
C ARG A 341 -17.90 -11.70 6.88
N ALA A 342 -16.60 -11.51 6.64
CA ALA A 342 -16.03 -11.47 5.30
C ALA A 342 -16.25 -12.77 4.54
N ALA A 343 -16.15 -13.92 5.22
CA ALA A 343 -16.43 -15.23 4.63
C ALA A 343 -17.91 -15.45 4.23
N GLN A 344 -18.82 -14.54 4.62
CA GLN A 344 -20.24 -14.59 4.27
C GLN A 344 -20.64 -13.51 3.24
N LEU A 345 -19.68 -12.86 2.58
CA LEU A 345 -19.96 -11.79 1.61
C LEU A 345 -20.39 -12.27 0.23
N ALA A 346 -20.45 -13.59 0.00
CA ALA A 346 -20.90 -14.14 -1.27
C ALA A 346 -22.30 -13.62 -1.65
N GLY A 347 -22.45 -13.13 -2.89
CA GLY A 347 -23.70 -12.54 -3.37
C GLY A 347 -24.05 -11.15 -2.82
N SER A 348 -23.22 -10.56 -1.95
CA SER A 348 -23.44 -9.20 -1.42
C SER A 348 -22.83 -8.12 -2.30
N ALA A 349 -23.41 -6.92 -2.29
CA ALA A 349 -22.84 -5.75 -2.95
C ALA A 349 -21.72 -5.14 -2.10
N LEU A 350 -20.56 -4.91 -2.72
CA LEU A 350 -19.38 -4.39 -2.04
C LEU A 350 -18.77 -3.21 -2.79
N PRO A 351 -18.41 -2.12 -2.09
CA PRO A 351 -17.61 -1.05 -2.65
C PRO A 351 -16.19 -1.53 -2.95
N LEU A 352 -15.70 -1.27 -4.16
CA LEU A 352 -14.32 -1.53 -4.60
C LEU A 352 -13.49 -0.24 -4.68
N SER A 353 -14.14 0.90 -4.83
CA SER A 353 -13.55 2.23 -4.73
C SER A 353 -14.50 3.18 -4.01
N TYR A 354 -13.94 4.30 -3.55
CA TYR A 354 -14.65 5.38 -2.87
C TYR A 354 -14.25 6.71 -3.49
N LYS A 355 -15.09 7.72 -3.33
CA LYS A 355 -14.81 9.10 -3.71
C LYS A 355 -15.21 10.07 -2.61
N THR A 356 -14.56 11.21 -2.60
CA THR A 356 -14.89 12.31 -1.70
C THR A 356 -15.86 13.26 -2.40
N THR A 357 -16.99 13.56 -1.77
CA THR A 357 -18.01 14.45 -2.36
C THR A 357 -17.51 15.89 -2.42
N GLU A 358 -18.24 16.76 -3.12
CA GLU A 358 -17.97 18.21 -3.16
C GLU A 358 -18.37 18.94 -1.87
N LYS A 359 -19.04 18.25 -0.93
CA LYS A 359 -19.42 18.84 0.34
C LYS A 359 -18.16 19.16 1.13
N SER A 360 -18.08 20.40 1.59
CA SER A 360 -16.96 20.89 2.38
C SER A 360 -17.44 21.58 3.65
N ARG A 361 -16.55 21.64 4.64
CA ARG A 361 -16.67 22.48 5.82
C ARG A 361 -15.44 23.36 5.93
N MET A 362 -15.60 24.59 6.39
CA MET A 362 -14.46 25.47 6.64
C MET A 362 -13.77 25.06 7.93
N ILE A 363 -12.43 24.99 7.89
CA ILE A 363 -11.60 24.73 9.06
C ILE A 363 -10.67 25.91 9.33
N ALA A 364 -10.39 26.14 10.61
CA ALA A 364 -9.30 27.01 11.04
C ALA A 364 -8.01 26.19 11.05
N PHE A 365 -7.22 26.31 9.98
CA PHE A 365 -5.95 25.60 9.83
C PHE A 365 -4.78 26.52 10.17
N ARG A 366 -3.84 26.03 10.99
CA ARG A 366 -2.66 26.79 11.39
C ARG A 366 -1.61 26.75 10.29
N GLY A 367 -1.36 27.88 9.65
CA GLY A 367 -0.37 28.01 8.59
C GLY A 367 0.54 29.21 8.82
N TYR A 368 1.20 29.65 7.76
CA TYR A 368 2.07 30.81 7.76
C TYR A 368 1.50 31.89 6.83
N ALA A 369 1.88 33.15 7.06
CA ALA A 369 1.65 34.18 6.06
C ALA A 369 2.33 33.78 4.75
N TYR A 370 1.70 34.07 3.61
CA TYR A 370 2.28 33.76 2.32
C TYR A 370 1.87 34.78 1.26
N THR A 371 2.68 34.88 0.22
CA THR A 371 2.37 35.61 -1.01
C THR A 371 2.35 34.66 -2.20
N ARG A 372 1.58 35.00 -3.24
CA ARG A 372 1.60 34.29 -4.51
C ARG A 372 1.90 35.29 -5.61
N THR A 373 3.04 35.13 -6.28
CA THR A 373 3.51 36.07 -7.30
C THR A 373 4.04 35.31 -8.52
N PRO A 374 3.90 35.84 -9.75
CA PRO A 374 4.55 35.25 -10.92
C PRO A 374 6.06 35.06 -10.70
N SER A 375 6.55 33.87 -11.03
CA SER A 375 7.97 33.53 -10.98
C SER A 375 8.67 33.92 -12.27
N GLU A 376 9.77 34.66 -12.19
CA GLU A 376 10.62 34.99 -13.35
C GLU A 376 11.34 33.76 -13.93
N VAL A 377 11.46 32.68 -13.14
CA VAL A 377 12.17 31.46 -13.55
C VAL A 377 11.24 30.48 -14.27
N SER A 378 10.08 30.18 -13.68
CA SER A 378 9.15 29.20 -14.24
C SER A 378 8.02 29.82 -15.04
N GLY A 379 7.79 31.13 -14.93
CA GLY A 379 6.60 31.81 -15.47
C GLY A 379 5.30 31.48 -14.71
N ALA A 380 5.33 30.53 -13.79
CA ALA A 380 4.16 30.10 -13.01
C ALA A 380 3.91 31.02 -11.81
N LEU A 381 2.68 31.01 -11.29
CA LEU A 381 2.38 31.57 -9.99
C LEU A 381 3.09 30.73 -8.92
N MET A 382 3.89 31.37 -8.06
CA MET A 382 4.68 30.70 -7.03
C MET A 382 4.28 31.20 -5.65
N THR A 383 4.03 30.27 -4.72
CA THR A 383 3.81 30.59 -3.31
C THR A 383 5.12 30.77 -2.55
N ARG A 384 5.24 31.87 -1.80
CA ARG A 384 6.32 32.11 -0.83
C ARG A 384 5.72 32.22 0.56
N TYR A 385 6.11 31.32 1.46
CA TYR A 385 5.71 31.31 2.85
C TYR A 385 6.69 32.13 3.70
N ASP A 386 6.15 32.84 4.69
CA ASP A 386 6.90 33.47 5.77
C ASP A 386 6.71 32.68 7.07
N GLU A 387 7.59 31.69 7.29
CA GLU A 387 7.56 30.80 8.47
C GLU A 387 7.66 31.55 9.83
N LYS A 388 8.00 32.85 9.82
CA LYS A 388 8.10 33.66 11.04
C LYS A 388 6.77 34.28 11.46
N THR A 389 5.77 34.25 10.58
CA THR A 389 4.48 34.90 10.81
C THR A 389 3.36 33.85 10.76
N PRO A 390 3.00 33.22 11.90
CA PRO A 390 1.86 32.33 11.99
C PRO A 390 0.56 33.01 11.55
N GLN A 391 -0.28 32.27 10.83
CA GLN A 391 -1.58 32.74 10.35
C GLN A 391 -2.61 31.61 10.42
N ILE A 392 -3.83 31.94 10.88
CA ILE A 392 -4.97 31.03 10.72
C ILE A 392 -5.52 31.16 9.30
N TRP A 393 -5.50 30.07 8.56
CA TRP A 393 -6.17 29.95 7.27
C TRP A 393 -7.58 29.38 7.49
N THR A 394 -8.59 30.11 7.03
CA THR A 394 -9.96 29.60 6.99
C THR A 394 -10.18 28.97 5.61
N VAL A 395 -10.04 27.65 5.52
CA VAL A 395 -9.99 26.92 4.24
C VAL A 395 -10.97 25.75 4.21
N PRO A 396 -11.44 25.31 3.03
CA PRO A 396 -12.36 24.18 2.95
C PRO A 396 -11.65 22.85 3.25
N LEU A 397 -12.34 21.94 3.92
CA LEU A 397 -11.98 20.54 4.02
C LEU A 397 -13.14 19.71 3.47
N ARG A 398 -12.84 18.86 2.48
CA ARG A 398 -13.75 17.85 1.96
C ARG A 398 -13.42 16.52 2.60
N ASP A 399 -14.31 16.03 3.46
CA ASP A 399 -14.10 14.80 4.25
C ASP A 399 -15.33 13.87 4.27
N GLU A 400 -16.33 14.13 3.42
CA GLU A 400 -17.44 13.21 3.20
C GLU A 400 -17.10 12.21 2.09
N ILE A 401 -16.81 10.97 2.48
CA ILE A 401 -16.39 9.88 1.58
C ILE A 401 -17.53 8.88 1.40
N VAL A 402 -17.82 8.53 0.14
CA VAL A 402 -18.91 7.62 -0.25
C VAL A 402 -18.41 6.55 -1.22
N PRO A 403 -19.07 5.37 -1.30
CA PRO A 403 -18.81 4.40 -2.37
C PRO A 403 -18.87 5.02 -3.76
N ASP A 404 -17.92 4.69 -4.63
CA ASP A 404 -17.89 5.12 -6.02
C ASP A 404 -18.23 3.97 -6.97
N LEU A 405 -17.43 2.90 -6.95
CA LEU A 405 -17.71 1.65 -7.64
C LEU A 405 -18.22 0.60 -6.66
N GLN A 406 -19.43 0.06 -6.90
CA GLN A 406 -19.98 -1.07 -6.17
C GLN A 406 -20.19 -2.26 -7.09
N VAL A 407 -19.85 -3.45 -6.61
CA VAL A 407 -19.94 -4.69 -7.36
C VAL A 407 -20.50 -5.81 -6.49
N THR A 408 -21.42 -6.60 -7.01
CA THR A 408 -21.91 -7.80 -6.35
C THR A 408 -20.87 -8.92 -6.43
N ALA A 409 -20.50 -9.48 -5.28
CA ALA A 409 -19.62 -10.63 -5.18
C ALA A 409 -20.28 -11.86 -5.83
N PRO A 410 -19.52 -12.74 -6.52
CA PRO A 410 -20.07 -14.01 -6.98
C PRO A 410 -20.60 -14.85 -5.81
N LYS A 411 -21.58 -15.72 -6.04
CA LYS A 411 -22.14 -16.54 -4.94
C LYS A 411 -21.23 -17.67 -4.48
N ALA A 412 -20.24 -18.06 -5.29
CA ALA A 412 -19.26 -19.08 -4.89
C ALA A 412 -17.81 -18.59 -5.01
N GLY A 413 -17.40 -18.11 -6.18
CA GLY A 413 -16.02 -17.65 -6.37
C GLY A 413 -15.65 -17.30 -7.80
N TYR A 414 -14.34 -17.33 -8.05
CA TYR A 414 -13.75 -17.08 -9.36
C TYR A 414 -13.11 -18.35 -9.94
N LEU A 415 -13.11 -18.45 -11.26
CA LEU A 415 -12.36 -19.44 -12.01
C LEU A 415 -11.28 -18.76 -12.84
N VAL A 416 -10.04 -19.18 -12.61
CA VAL A 416 -8.88 -18.76 -13.41
C VAL A 416 -8.53 -19.92 -14.36
N PRO A 417 -8.63 -19.74 -15.68
CA PRO A 417 -8.29 -20.79 -16.63
C PRO A 417 -6.82 -21.22 -16.50
N ARG A 418 -6.53 -22.46 -16.90
CA ARG A 418 -5.18 -23.05 -16.84
C ARG A 418 -4.10 -22.16 -17.47
N ALA A 419 -4.42 -21.49 -18.56
CA ALA A 419 -3.48 -20.60 -19.26
C ALA A 419 -2.99 -19.42 -18.40
N GLN A 420 -3.79 -18.97 -17.42
CA GLN A 420 -3.43 -17.89 -16.49
C GLN A 420 -3.11 -18.39 -15.08
N ALA A 421 -3.32 -19.68 -14.80
CA ALA A 421 -3.20 -20.26 -13.46
C ALA A 421 -1.84 -20.04 -12.81
N ALA A 422 -0.74 -20.19 -13.55
CA ALA A 422 0.61 -20.00 -13.00
C ALA A 422 0.83 -18.56 -12.49
N MET A 423 0.49 -17.56 -13.32
CA MET A 423 0.65 -16.14 -13.00
C MET A 423 -0.26 -15.72 -11.85
N VAL A 424 -1.57 -16.02 -11.95
CA VAL A 424 -2.53 -15.61 -10.91
C VAL A 424 -2.29 -16.39 -9.62
N GLY A 425 -2.00 -17.69 -9.70
CA GLY A 425 -1.68 -18.52 -8.55
C GLY A 425 -0.47 -18.01 -7.75
N ALA A 426 0.55 -17.48 -8.42
CA ALA A 426 1.68 -16.84 -7.75
C ALA A 426 1.23 -15.62 -6.92
N LYS A 427 0.39 -14.75 -7.49
CA LYS A 427 -0.16 -13.58 -6.78
C LYS A 427 -1.07 -14.00 -5.63
N LEU A 428 -1.95 -14.99 -5.82
CA LEU A 428 -2.80 -15.52 -4.76
C LEU A 428 -1.97 -16.04 -3.56
N ARG A 429 -0.87 -16.76 -3.81
CA ARG A 429 0.05 -17.22 -2.76
C ARG A 429 0.74 -16.07 -2.03
N GLN A 430 1.22 -15.06 -2.75
CA GLN A 430 1.86 -13.87 -2.16
C GLN A 430 0.90 -13.15 -1.20
N HIS A 431 -0.37 -12.99 -1.56
CA HIS A 431 -1.38 -12.40 -0.68
C HIS A 431 -1.92 -13.36 0.39
N GLY A 432 -1.56 -14.64 0.34
CA GLY A 432 -2.08 -15.69 1.21
C GLY A 432 -3.58 -15.94 1.03
N ILE A 433 -4.09 -15.77 -0.19
CA ILE A 433 -5.48 -16.05 -0.56
C ILE A 433 -5.63 -17.55 -0.77
N ALA A 434 -6.68 -18.14 -0.20
CA ALA A 434 -6.99 -19.55 -0.39
C ALA A 434 -7.55 -19.77 -1.80
N TYR A 435 -7.06 -20.81 -2.46
CA TYR A 435 -7.55 -21.30 -3.75
C TYR A 435 -7.34 -22.81 -3.85
N LYS A 436 -8.02 -23.45 -4.79
CA LYS A 436 -7.83 -24.87 -5.13
C LYS A 436 -7.54 -25.01 -6.62
N GLU A 437 -6.64 -25.90 -6.98
CA GLU A 437 -6.42 -26.31 -8.38
C GLU A 437 -7.37 -27.45 -8.74
N MET A 438 -8.03 -27.34 -9.89
CA MET A 438 -9.01 -28.30 -10.39
C MET A 438 -8.31 -29.47 -11.07
N ARG A 439 -8.48 -30.69 -10.54
CA ARG A 439 -7.79 -31.88 -11.07
C ARG A 439 -8.52 -32.57 -12.23
N SER A 440 -9.84 -32.45 -12.33
CA SER A 440 -10.64 -33.36 -13.17
C SER A 440 -11.89 -32.73 -13.80
N ILE A 441 -11.77 -31.58 -14.45
CA ILE A 441 -12.92 -30.97 -15.14
C ILE A 441 -12.50 -30.65 -16.56
N PHE A 442 -13.16 -31.29 -17.53
CA PHE A 442 -13.24 -30.91 -18.94
C PHE A 442 -14.73 -30.88 -19.27
N ALA A 443 -15.43 -29.91 -18.68
CA ALA A 443 -16.87 -29.78 -18.82
C ALA A 443 -17.22 -28.34 -19.10
N ARG A 444 -18.29 -28.16 -19.85
CA ARG A 444 -18.95 -26.88 -19.97
C ARG A 444 -19.58 -26.51 -18.62
N GLN A 445 -19.33 -25.31 -18.15
CA GLN A 445 -19.82 -24.76 -16.90
C GLN A 445 -20.59 -23.48 -17.19
N ASN A 446 -21.71 -23.30 -16.50
CA ASN A 446 -22.39 -22.00 -16.46
C ASN A 446 -21.55 -21.06 -15.61
N VAL A 447 -20.94 -20.08 -16.25
CA VAL A 447 -20.08 -19.08 -15.62
C VAL A 447 -20.63 -17.69 -15.93
N GLU A 448 -20.15 -16.68 -15.21
CA GLU A 448 -20.24 -15.30 -15.70
C GLU A 448 -18.88 -14.90 -16.28
N VAL A 449 -18.90 -14.29 -17.46
CA VAL A 449 -17.72 -13.72 -18.13
C VAL A 449 -17.87 -12.21 -18.24
N PHE A 450 -16.75 -11.48 -18.20
CA PHE A 450 -16.75 -10.04 -18.40
C PHE A 450 -16.24 -9.70 -19.79
N ARG A 451 -17.07 -9.03 -20.60
CA ARG A 451 -16.68 -8.53 -21.92
C ARG A 451 -16.53 -7.02 -21.86
N ALA A 452 -15.34 -6.52 -22.17
CA ALA A 452 -15.09 -5.09 -22.17
C ALA A 452 -15.75 -4.44 -23.39
N THR A 453 -16.57 -3.42 -23.16
CA THR A 453 -17.15 -2.55 -24.18
C THR A 453 -16.23 -1.39 -24.54
N ALA A 454 -15.35 -1.00 -23.61
CA ALA A 454 -14.28 -0.04 -23.83
C ALA A 454 -13.04 -0.43 -23.02
N VAL A 455 -11.86 -0.20 -23.60
CA VAL A 455 -10.56 -0.44 -22.97
C VAL A 455 -9.71 0.81 -23.16
N LYS A 456 -9.14 1.33 -22.07
CA LYS A 456 -8.23 2.47 -22.07
C LYS A 456 -6.90 2.05 -21.44
N PHE A 457 -5.87 1.93 -22.27
CA PHE A 457 -4.51 1.71 -21.79
C PHE A 457 -3.88 3.00 -21.27
N GLY A 458 -3.01 2.88 -20.27
CA GLY A 458 -2.11 3.95 -19.86
C GLY A 458 -1.21 4.37 -21.02
N ALA A 459 -1.16 5.68 -21.27
CA ALA A 459 -0.32 6.26 -22.32
C ALA A 459 1.19 6.16 -21.99
N GLN A 460 1.52 6.00 -20.70
CA GLN A 460 2.87 5.82 -20.19
C GLN A 460 2.91 4.62 -19.26
N SER A 461 4.10 4.02 -19.11
CA SER A 461 4.33 3.02 -18.08
C SER A 461 4.20 3.65 -16.68
N PHE A 462 3.62 2.93 -15.74
CA PHE A 462 3.58 3.29 -14.33
C PHE A 462 4.11 2.12 -13.51
N GLU A 463 5.22 2.33 -12.78
CA GLU A 463 5.89 1.29 -11.97
C GLU A 463 6.18 0.01 -12.78
N GLY A 464 6.73 0.17 -13.99
CA GLY A 464 7.10 -0.94 -14.89
C GLY A 464 5.92 -1.62 -15.60
N ARG A 465 4.69 -1.12 -15.45
CA ARG A 465 3.47 -1.70 -16.05
C ARG A 465 2.79 -0.74 -17.01
N GLN A 466 2.20 -1.25 -18.09
CA GLN A 466 1.18 -0.50 -18.84
C GLN A 466 -0.19 -0.80 -18.23
N THR A 467 -0.74 0.18 -17.52
CA THR A 467 -2.04 0.02 -16.85
C THR A 467 -3.20 -0.06 -17.85
N ALA A 468 -4.34 -0.59 -17.41
CA ALA A 468 -5.55 -0.65 -18.21
C ALA A 468 -6.79 -0.32 -17.37
N ALA A 469 -7.75 0.38 -17.97
CA ALA A 469 -9.08 0.60 -17.41
C ALA A 469 -10.14 0.09 -18.40
N VAL A 470 -11.17 -0.60 -17.89
CA VAL A 470 -12.20 -1.22 -18.73
C VAL A 470 -13.60 -0.80 -18.31
N GLN A 471 -14.48 -0.68 -19.30
CA GLN A 471 -15.93 -0.67 -19.12
C GLN A 471 -16.50 -1.98 -19.66
N GLY A 472 -17.62 -2.44 -19.11
CA GLY A 472 -18.24 -3.71 -19.48
C GLY A 472 -19.07 -4.26 -18.33
N GLU A 473 -19.73 -5.38 -18.57
CA GLU A 473 -20.56 -6.06 -17.56
C GLU A 473 -20.33 -7.58 -17.59
N TRP A 474 -20.65 -8.21 -16.46
CA TRP A 474 -20.68 -9.66 -16.34
C TRP A 474 -21.92 -10.23 -17.03
N GLN A 475 -21.74 -11.28 -17.83
CA GLN A 475 -22.81 -11.96 -18.55
C GLN A 475 -22.69 -13.46 -18.37
N LYS A 476 -23.84 -14.13 -18.25
CA LYS A 476 -23.89 -15.59 -18.13
C LYS A 476 -23.55 -16.23 -19.47
N GLU A 477 -22.57 -17.11 -19.47
CA GLU A 477 -22.17 -17.90 -20.64
C GLU A 477 -21.83 -19.32 -20.21
N GLU A 478 -21.96 -20.24 -21.15
CA GLU A 478 -21.48 -21.60 -20.98
C GLU A 478 -20.04 -21.69 -21.51
N ARG A 479 -19.06 -21.97 -20.63
CA ARG A 479 -17.64 -22.04 -21.00
C ARG A 479 -17.02 -23.37 -20.62
N LEU A 480 -16.13 -23.86 -21.48
CA LEU A 480 -15.30 -25.01 -21.16
C LEU A 480 -14.29 -24.60 -20.08
N VAL A 481 -14.22 -25.36 -19.00
CA VAL A 481 -13.22 -25.21 -17.95
C VAL A 481 -12.40 -26.50 -17.92
N ASP A 482 -11.10 -26.38 -18.13
CA ASP A 482 -10.17 -27.51 -18.21
C ASP A 482 -9.48 -27.79 -16.86
N ALA A 483 -8.90 -28.98 -16.72
CA ALA A 483 -8.07 -29.34 -15.59
C ALA A 483 -6.83 -28.42 -15.51
N GLY A 484 -6.44 -28.06 -14.29
CA GLY A 484 -5.40 -27.07 -14.00
C GLY A 484 -5.93 -25.63 -13.86
N ALA A 485 -7.24 -25.40 -14.02
CA ALA A 485 -7.86 -24.14 -13.62
C ALA A 485 -7.82 -23.95 -12.10
N LEU A 486 -7.77 -22.70 -11.64
CA LEU A 486 -7.85 -22.38 -10.21
C LEU A 486 -9.26 -21.94 -9.85
N TYR A 487 -9.81 -22.51 -8.79
CA TYR A 487 -10.99 -22.01 -8.12
C TYR A 487 -10.60 -21.18 -6.90
N VAL A 488 -11.01 -19.91 -6.91
CA VAL A 488 -10.75 -18.96 -5.83
C VAL A 488 -12.08 -18.66 -5.13
N PRO A 489 -12.38 -19.34 -3.99
CA PRO A 489 -13.61 -19.11 -3.26
C PRO A 489 -13.71 -17.67 -2.74
N VAL A 490 -14.89 -17.06 -2.75
CA VAL A 490 -15.09 -15.78 -2.03
C VAL A 490 -15.47 -15.97 -0.56
N ASN A 491 -15.89 -17.18 -0.15
CA ASN A 491 -16.25 -17.50 1.24
C ASN A 491 -15.00 -17.73 2.13
N GLN A 492 -14.12 -16.73 2.20
CA GLN A 492 -12.90 -16.74 3.00
C GLN A 492 -12.67 -15.39 3.70
N PRO A 493 -11.86 -15.32 4.78
CA PRO A 493 -11.57 -14.06 5.49
C PRO A 493 -11.11 -12.91 4.59
N LYS A 494 -10.37 -13.23 3.51
CA LYS A 494 -9.82 -12.27 2.55
C LYS A 494 -10.76 -11.95 1.38
N ALA A 495 -12.07 -12.19 1.50
CA ALA A 495 -13.05 -11.97 0.42
C ALA A 495 -12.92 -10.59 -0.26
N ARG A 496 -12.78 -9.51 0.52
CA ARG A 496 -12.59 -8.15 0.00
C ARG A 496 -11.31 -8.01 -0.83
N LEU A 497 -10.21 -8.62 -0.37
CA LEU A 497 -8.95 -8.64 -1.11
C LEU A 497 -9.04 -9.48 -2.39
N VAL A 498 -9.74 -10.63 -2.37
CA VAL A 498 -10.01 -11.43 -3.56
C VAL A 498 -10.73 -10.59 -4.61
N MET A 499 -11.80 -9.89 -4.21
CA MET A 499 -12.54 -9.02 -5.10
C MET A 499 -11.69 -7.87 -5.64
N ALA A 500 -10.95 -7.16 -4.78
CA ALA A 500 -10.05 -6.09 -5.22
C ALA A 500 -8.99 -6.58 -6.22
N LEU A 501 -8.51 -7.82 -6.09
CA LEU A 501 -7.49 -8.40 -6.95
C LEU A 501 -8.04 -8.90 -8.30
N LEU A 502 -9.23 -9.50 -8.32
CA LEU A 502 -9.77 -10.23 -9.48
C LEU A 502 -10.91 -9.51 -10.21
N GLU A 503 -11.53 -8.49 -9.62
CA GLU A 503 -12.57 -7.72 -10.31
C GLU A 503 -11.97 -6.81 -11.38
N PRO A 504 -12.45 -6.90 -12.64
CA PRO A 504 -11.83 -6.20 -13.77
C PRO A 504 -11.90 -4.68 -13.65
N ARG A 505 -12.91 -4.15 -12.94
CA ARG A 505 -13.09 -2.72 -12.70
C ARG A 505 -12.49 -2.23 -11.39
N ALA A 506 -12.00 -3.11 -10.51
CA ALA A 506 -11.42 -2.69 -9.24
C ALA A 506 -10.15 -1.86 -9.45
N PRO A 507 -9.92 -0.82 -8.63
CA PRO A 507 -8.63 -0.15 -8.60
C PRO A 507 -7.56 -1.16 -8.17
N ASP A 508 -6.41 -1.11 -8.83
CA ASP A 508 -5.25 -1.95 -8.48
C ASP A 508 -5.46 -3.47 -8.58
N SER A 509 -6.49 -3.91 -9.32
CA SER A 509 -6.63 -5.31 -9.71
C SER A 509 -5.48 -5.78 -10.61
N LEU A 510 -5.35 -7.09 -10.78
CA LEU A 510 -4.39 -7.66 -11.74
C LEU A 510 -4.62 -7.12 -13.16
N LEU A 511 -5.88 -6.86 -13.53
CA LEU A 511 -6.23 -6.21 -14.80
C LEU A 511 -5.78 -4.75 -14.81
N ALA A 512 -6.06 -3.99 -13.74
CA ALA A 512 -5.69 -2.57 -13.67
C ALA A 512 -4.18 -2.36 -13.83
N TRP A 513 -3.37 -3.28 -13.30
CA TRP A 513 -1.91 -3.32 -13.46
C TRP A 513 -1.41 -3.96 -14.77
N GLY A 514 -2.32 -4.31 -15.67
CA GLY A 514 -2.01 -4.74 -17.03
C GLY A 514 -1.64 -6.22 -17.18
N SER A 515 -1.90 -7.06 -16.18
CA SER A 515 -1.56 -8.50 -16.25
C SER A 515 -2.34 -9.27 -17.32
N PHE A 516 -3.40 -8.67 -17.86
CA PHE A 516 -4.28 -9.27 -18.87
C PHE A 516 -4.41 -8.42 -20.13
N ASN A 517 -3.49 -7.47 -20.40
CA ASN A 517 -3.58 -6.56 -21.56
C ASN A 517 -3.75 -7.31 -22.89
N THR A 518 -3.12 -8.48 -23.03
CA THR A 518 -3.18 -9.31 -24.23
C THR A 518 -4.59 -9.79 -24.60
N ALA A 519 -5.53 -9.82 -23.64
CA ALA A 519 -6.94 -10.16 -23.89
C ALA A 519 -7.71 -9.03 -24.61
N PHE A 520 -7.16 -7.82 -24.62
CA PHE A 520 -7.77 -6.63 -25.20
C PHE A 520 -7.05 -6.16 -26.47
N GLU A 521 -6.12 -6.98 -26.97
CA GLU A 521 -5.35 -6.71 -28.18
C GLU A 521 -5.89 -7.57 -29.33
N ARG A 522 -6.30 -6.93 -30.43
CA ARG A 522 -6.71 -7.64 -31.64
C ARG A 522 -5.52 -8.43 -32.20
N LYS A 523 -5.74 -9.73 -32.47
CA LYS A 523 -4.71 -10.62 -33.03
C LYS A 523 -4.88 -10.87 -34.53
N GLU A 524 -6.12 -10.99 -34.99
CA GLU A 524 -6.44 -11.24 -36.39
C GLU A 524 -7.44 -10.21 -36.94
N TYR A 525 -7.35 -9.96 -38.24
CA TYR A 525 -8.26 -9.05 -38.94
C TYR A 525 -8.60 -9.56 -40.35
N MET A 526 -9.73 -9.08 -40.87
CA MET A 526 -10.13 -9.32 -42.24
C MET A 526 -9.65 -8.15 -43.08
N GLU A 527 -8.93 -8.42 -44.17
CA GLU A 527 -8.54 -7.39 -45.13
C GLU A 527 -9.76 -6.71 -45.73
N ASP A 528 -9.65 -5.42 -46.06
CA ASP A 528 -10.82 -4.61 -46.47
C ASP A 528 -11.54 -5.21 -47.69
N TYR A 529 -10.80 -5.76 -48.66
CA TYR A 529 -11.39 -6.40 -49.84
C TYR A 529 -12.15 -7.69 -49.50
N VAL A 530 -11.69 -8.47 -48.52
CA VAL A 530 -12.39 -9.67 -48.04
C VAL A 530 -13.64 -9.25 -47.25
N ALA A 531 -13.53 -8.21 -46.42
CA ALA A 531 -14.64 -7.69 -45.64
C ALA A 531 -15.76 -7.11 -46.52
N GLU A 532 -15.42 -6.50 -47.65
CA GLU A 532 -16.37 -6.04 -48.68
C GLU A 532 -17.17 -7.22 -49.27
N ASP A 533 -16.49 -8.30 -49.68
CA ASP A 533 -17.15 -9.48 -50.23
C ASP A 533 -18.07 -10.15 -49.19
N VAL A 534 -17.60 -10.27 -47.94
CA VAL A 534 -18.40 -10.78 -46.82
C VAL A 534 -19.60 -9.89 -46.53
N ALA A 535 -19.43 -8.56 -46.53
CA ALA A 535 -20.52 -7.62 -46.32
C ALA A 535 -21.60 -7.76 -47.41
N ARG A 536 -21.19 -7.85 -48.68
CA ARG A 536 -22.12 -8.05 -49.81
C ARG A 536 -22.87 -9.37 -49.68
N ALA A 537 -22.18 -10.45 -49.35
CA ALA A 537 -22.79 -11.76 -49.15
C ALA A 537 -23.81 -11.74 -47.99
N GLN A 538 -23.45 -11.15 -46.84
CA GLN A 538 -24.35 -11.04 -45.69
C GLN A 538 -25.58 -10.18 -46.00
N LEU A 539 -25.40 -9.02 -46.67
CA LEU A 539 -26.50 -8.13 -47.05
C LEU A 539 -27.46 -8.76 -48.07
N ALA A 540 -26.93 -9.55 -49.01
CA ALA A 540 -27.75 -10.27 -49.99
C ALA A 540 -28.53 -11.43 -49.36
N ALA A 541 -27.96 -12.09 -48.35
CA ALA A 541 -28.58 -13.22 -47.66
C ALA A 541 -29.63 -12.80 -46.62
N ASP A 542 -29.52 -11.62 -46.01
CA ASP A 542 -30.39 -11.16 -44.92
C ASP A 542 -30.95 -9.73 -45.17
N PRO A 543 -32.19 -9.61 -45.68
CA PRO A 543 -32.86 -8.33 -45.89
C PRO A 543 -33.06 -7.50 -44.61
N ALA A 544 -33.20 -8.15 -43.45
CA ALA A 544 -33.37 -7.47 -42.17
C ALA A 544 -32.04 -6.84 -41.72
N LEU A 545 -30.92 -7.55 -41.89
CA LEU A 545 -29.58 -6.98 -41.69
C LEU A 545 -29.32 -5.80 -42.63
N ALA A 546 -29.76 -5.89 -43.89
CA ALA A 546 -29.64 -4.78 -44.83
C ALA A 546 -30.45 -3.54 -44.39
N ALA A 547 -31.66 -3.74 -43.85
CA ALA A 547 -32.44 -2.65 -43.27
C ALA A 547 -31.75 -2.06 -42.03
N GLN A 548 -31.24 -2.91 -41.12
CA GLN A 548 -30.50 -2.48 -39.93
C GLN A 548 -29.26 -1.65 -40.30
N PHE A 549 -28.49 -2.08 -41.30
CA PHE A 549 -27.30 -1.37 -41.73
C PHE A 549 -27.65 0.00 -42.34
N ARG A 550 -28.68 0.08 -43.21
CA ARG A 550 -29.16 1.36 -43.77
C ARG A 550 -29.64 2.30 -42.67
N GLN A 551 -30.37 1.80 -41.69
CA GLN A 551 -30.83 2.60 -40.57
C GLN A 551 -29.65 3.10 -39.73
N LYS A 552 -28.66 2.25 -39.44
CA LYS A 552 -27.45 2.67 -38.74
C LYS A 552 -26.66 3.75 -39.50
N LEU A 553 -26.59 3.67 -40.83
CA LEU A 553 -25.99 4.73 -41.66
C LEU A 553 -26.75 6.05 -41.58
N ALA A 554 -28.08 6.02 -41.44
CA ALA A 554 -28.91 7.22 -41.32
C ALA A 554 -28.82 7.84 -39.90
N ASP A 555 -28.84 7.00 -38.88
CA ASP A 555 -28.95 7.41 -37.47
C ASP A 555 -27.58 7.78 -36.86
N GLU A 556 -26.46 7.25 -37.39
CA GLU A 556 -25.13 7.44 -36.83
C GLU A 556 -24.13 8.05 -37.85
N PRO A 557 -24.05 9.39 -37.95
CA PRO A 557 -23.18 10.07 -38.92
C PRO A 557 -21.68 9.69 -38.83
N GLU A 558 -21.18 9.46 -37.62
CA GLU A 558 -19.79 9.06 -37.39
C GLU A 558 -19.51 7.64 -37.90
N PHE A 559 -20.47 6.73 -37.76
CA PHE A 559 -20.39 5.40 -38.35
C PHE A 559 -20.46 5.47 -39.88
N ALA A 560 -21.36 6.28 -40.43
CA ALA A 560 -21.55 6.42 -41.87
C ALA A 560 -20.29 6.91 -42.60
N LYS A 561 -19.54 7.82 -41.97
CA LYS A 561 -18.29 8.40 -42.50
C LYS A 561 -17.06 7.51 -42.27
N ASN A 562 -17.17 6.44 -41.49
CA ASN A 562 -16.04 5.59 -41.12
C ASN A 562 -16.05 4.26 -41.89
N PRO A 563 -15.29 4.11 -43.00
CA PRO A 563 -15.30 2.89 -43.81
C PRO A 563 -14.85 1.66 -43.01
N ARG A 564 -13.87 1.81 -42.11
CA ARG A 564 -13.40 0.70 -41.26
C ARG A 564 -14.48 0.21 -40.30
N ALA A 565 -15.20 1.13 -39.65
CA ALA A 565 -16.29 0.77 -38.75
C ALA A 565 -17.43 0.04 -39.50
N ARG A 566 -17.71 0.46 -40.73
CA ARG A 566 -18.70 -0.19 -41.60
C ARG A 566 -18.30 -1.60 -41.99
N LEU A 567 -17.03 -1.83 -42.37
CA LEU A 567 -16.54 -3.17 -42.68
C LEU A 567 -16.50 -4.06 -41.43
N GLU A 568 -16.06 -3.51 -40.30
CA GLU A 568 -16.03 -4.24 -39.03
C GLU A 568 -17.43 -4.68 -38.56
N PHE A 569 -18.48 -3.90 -38.86
CA PHE A 569 -19.86 -4.30 -38.58
C PHE A 569 -20.20 -5.66 -39.20
N PHE A 570 -19.76 -5.94 -40.43
CA PHE A 570 -19.97 -7.25 -41.07
C PHE A 570 -18.95 -8.28 -40.62
N ALA A 571 -17.69 -7.88 -40.43
CA ALA A 571 -16.63 -8.78 -39.97
C ALA A 571 -16.96 -9.40 -38.59
N ARG A 572 -17.54 -8.62 -37.66
CA ARG A 572 -17.99 -9.09 -36.33
C ARG A 572 -19.08 -10.17 -36.39
N ARG A 573 -19.79 -10.29 -37.50
CA ARG A 573 -20.85 -11.29 -37.73
C ARG A 573 -20.33 -12.53 -38.46
N HIS A 574 -19.10 -12.47 -38.98
CA HIS A 574 -18.49 -13.59 -39.70
C HIS A 574 -17.94 -14.63 -38.72
N ALA A 575 -17.95 -15.91 -39.11
CA ALA A 575 -17.50 -17.02 -38.27
C ALA A 575 -16.00 -16.96 -37.89
N SER A 576 -15.22 -16.15 -38.61
CA SER A 576 -13.80 -15.92 -38.31
C SER A 576 -13.56 -14.83 -37.26
N TRP A 577 -14.59 -14.14 -36.77
CA TRP A 577 -14.43 -13.13 -35.74
C TRP A 577 -13.94 -13.77 -34.44
N ASP A 578 -12.87 -13.22 -33.87
CA ASP A 578 -12.37 -13.69 -32.57
C ASP A 578 -13.34 -13.27 -31.46
N GLU A 579 -14.16 -14.22 -31.03
CA GLU A 579 -15.10 -14.01 -29.92
C GLU A 579 -14.39 -13.68 -28.61
N ARG A 580 -13.08 -13.98 -28.47
CA ARG A 580 -12.31 -13.72 -27.25
C ARG A 580 -11.71 -12.33 -27.20
N LEU A 581 -11.75 -11.56 -28.29
CA LEU A 581 -11.33 -10.16 -28.24
C LEU A 581 -12.16 -9.41 -27.19
N ASN A 582 -11.47 -8.75 -26.26
CA ASN A 582 -12.04 -8.03 -25.12
C ASN A 582 -12.72 -8.90 -24.06
N LEU A 583 -12.49 -10.21 -24.07
CA LEU A 583 -12.96 -11.13 -23.03
C LEU A 583 -11.96 -11.19 -21.88
N TYR A 584 -12.36 -10.77 -20.68
CA TYR A 584 -11.54 -10.92 -19.48
C TYR A 584 -11.35 -12.42 -19.15
N PRO A 585 -10.10 -12.90 -18.94
CA PRO A 585 -9.86 -14.34 -18.77
C PRO A 585 -10.42 -14.96 -17.48
N VAL A 586 -10.53 -14.19 -16.39
CA VAL A 586 -11.04 -14.71 -15.12
C VAL A 586 -12.56 -14.67 -15.15
N MET A 587 -13.18 -15.78 -14.78
CA MET A 587 -14.63 -15.96 -14.78
C MET A 587 -15.17 -15.97 -13.35
N ARG A 588 -16.47 -15.76 -13.19
CA ARG A 588 -17.18 -15.96 -11.93
C ARG A 588 -18.03 -17.21 -11.96
N VAL A 589 -18.26 -17.79 -10.79
CA VAL A 589 -19.21 -18.88 -10.59
C VAL A 589 -20.08 -18.63 -9.38
N ASP A 590 -21.36 -18.95 -9.54
CA ASP A 590 -22.35 -18.89 -8.45
C ASP A 590 -22.46 -20.20 -7.66
N VAL A 591 -21.90 -21.28 -8.19
CA VAL A 591 -21.86 -22.60 -7.55
C VAL A 591 -20.42 -23.11 -7.60
N ALA A 592 -19.94 -23.70 -6.50
CA ALA A 592 -18.63 -24.32 -6.48
C ALA A 592 -18.60 -25.48 -7.51
N PRO A 593 -17.59 -25.57 -8.40
CA PRO A 593 -17.52 -26.64 -9.40
C PRO A 593 -17.56 -28.05 -8.79
N VAL A 594 -18.19 -29.00 -9.50
CA VAL A 594 -18.51 -30.35 -8.99
C VAL A 594 -17.28 -31.25 -8.74
N GLY A 595 -16.05 -30.78 -9.00
CA GLY A 595 -14.80 -31.50 -8.68
C GLY A 595 -14.25 -31.24 -7.27
N PHE A 596 -15.03 -30.61 -6.38
CA PHE A 596 -14.61 -30.22 -5.02
C PHE A 596 -15.30 -30.97 -3.88
N MET A 597 -16.26 -31.85 -4.17
CA MET A 597 -16.79 -32.77 -3.16
C MET A 597 -15.78 -33.91 -3.00
N ASP A 598 -15.30 -34.08 -1.78
CA ASP A 598 -14.16 -34.90 -1.40
C ASP A 598 -14.14 -36.29 -2.05
N LEU A 599 -12.99 -36.64 -2.62
CA LEU A 599 -12.43 -37.99 -2.55
C LEU A 599 -11.39 -38.02 -1.44
#